data_AF-A0A2N6BAG1-F1
#
_entry.id   AF-A0A2N6BAG1-F1
#
_cell.length_a   1.000
_cell.length_b   1.000
_cell.length_c   1.000
_cell.angle_alpha   90.00
_cell.angle_beta   90.00
_cell.angle_gamma   90.00
#
_symmetry.space_group_name_H-M   'P 1'
#
loop_
_entity.id
_entity.type
_entity.pdbx_description
1 polymer ?
#
loop_
_entity_poly.entity_id
_entity_poly.type
_entity_poly.pdbx_seq_one_letter_code
_entity_poly.pdbx_strand_id
1 'polypeptide(L)'
;MRRVLLLIMLLLLSSAIMAEEGWELVDGILAKVDDKLITLSDVRAERAVLRWQGEENALPVSEVVRDLVKRALIVSEASKLRINATEDEVRGELAVLAGAGGPPSLFWEEMANIGVTRAEVEERARAVSLVARYLAFRRETTYVSESDVRKYYSDKAVELGGKSLAEVRDEVRERLAEEKYSVELKDWIEDQVKRGRVRIMSLPGLTD
;
A
#
# COMPACT_ATOMS: atom_id res chain seq x y z
N MET A 1 33.86 -59.66 20.71
CA MET A 1 33.20 -59.36 19.41
C MET A 1 31.73 -58.94 19.57
N ARG A 2 30.87 -59.70 20.28
CA ARG A 2 29.43 -59.39 20.46
C ARG A 2 29.13 -58.03 21.13
N ARG A 3 29.98 -57.56 22.05
CA ARG A 3 29.85 -56.24 22.72
C ARG A 3 30.29 -55.06 21.84
N VAL A 4 31.22 -55.28 20.91
CA VAL A 4 31.67 -54.26 19.94
C VAL A 4 30.60 -54.06 18.87
N LEU A 5 29.94 -55.15 18.44
CA LEU A 5 28.80 -55.08 17.51
C LEU A 5 27.60 -54.30 18.11
N LEU A 6 27.33 -54.49 19.40
CA LEU A 6 26.27 -53.74 20.11
C LEU A 6 26.56 -52.24 20.22
N LEU A 7 27.83 -51.86 20.44
CA LEU A 7 28.25 -50.45 20.49
C LEU A 7 28.17 -49.78 19.12
N ILE A 8 28.52 -50.48 18.04
CA ILE A 8 28.38 -49.98 16.66
C ILE A 8 26.89 -49.84 16.29
N MET A 9 26.04 -50.78 16.71
CA MET A 9 24.60 -50.69 16.47
C MET A 9 23.95 -49.54 17.24
N LEU A 10 24.42 -49.25 18.46
CA LEU A 10 23.94 -48.11 19.26
C LEU A 10 24.38 -46.76 18.67
N LEU A 11 25.58 -46.70 18.05
CA LEU A 11 26.08 -45.50 17.37
C LEU A 11 25.40 -45.23 16.02
N LEU A 12 24.88 -46.27 15.37
CA LEU A 12 24.11 -46.16 14.12
C LEU A 12 22.64 -45.75 14.37
N LEU A 13 22.09 -46.00 15.55
CA LEU A 13 20.74 -45.55 15.92
C LEU A 13 20.68 -44.07 16.31
N SER A 14 21.78 -43.48 16.81
CA SER A 14 21.82 -42.06 17.21
C SER A 14 21.97 -41.10 16.03
N SER A 15 22.31 -41.58 14.84
CA SER A 15 22.46 -40.76 13.62
C SER A 15 21.12 -40.48 12.90
N ALA A 16 20.04 -41.17 13.26
CA ALA A 16 18.73 -41.02 12.63
C ALA A 16 17.83 -39.95 13.28
N ILE A 17 18.28 -39.31 14.37
CA ILE A 17 17.48 -38.31 15.13
C ILE A 17 17.87 -36.87 14.73
N MET A 18 18.86 -36.69 13.87
CA MET A 18 19.33 -35.37 13.41
C MET A 18 19.05 -35.21 11.91
N ALA A 19 17.82 -34.86 11.52
CA ALA A 19 17.51 -34.05 10.32
C ALA A 19 16.02 -34.13 9.95
N GLU A 20 15.18 -33.41 10.68
CA GLU A 20 14.05 -32.68 10.07
C GLU A 20 14.01 -31.29 10.72
N GLU A 21 15.08 -30.51 10.60
CA GLU A 21 14.91 -29.06 10.54
C GLU A 21 14.31 -28.76 9.17
N GLY A 22 13.02 -29.02 9.04
CA GLY A 22 12.24 -28.63 7.88
C GLY A 22 12.19 -27.10 7.84
N TRP A 23 12.55 -26.53 6.69
CA TRP A 23 12.31 -25.12 6.46
C TRP A 23 10.80 -24.89 6.40
N GLU A 24 10.24 -24.20 7.39
CA GLU A 24 8.85 -23.75 7.36
C GLU A 24 8.78 -22.40 6.61
N LEU A 25 7.92 -22.31 5.60
CA LEU A 25 7.66 -21.04 4.93
C LEU A 25 6.92 -20.11 5.90
N VAL A 26 7.65 -19.17 6.48
CA VAL A 26 7.08 -18.19 7.43
C VAL A 26 6.20 -17.17 6.70
N ASP A 27 6.69 -16.59 5.59
CA ASP A 27 5.94 -15.63 4.78
C ASP A 27 6.51 -15.53 3.35
N GLY A 28 5.65 -15.22 2.38
CA GLY A 28 6.02 -15.04 0.97
C GLY A 28 6.20 -13.57 0.61
N ILE A 29 7.30 -13.22 -0.04
CA ILE A 29 7.52 -11.86 -0.57
C ILE A 29 6.80 -11.75 -1.91
N LEU A 30 5.91 -10.75 -2.03
CA LEU A 30 5.10 -10.47 -3.22
C LEU A 30 5.64 -9.28 -4.02
N ALA A 31 6.24 -8.30 -3.36
CA ALA A 31 6.90 -7.20 -4.05
C ALA A 31 8.01 -6.58 -3.21
N LYS A 32 8.88 -5.84 -3.89
CA LYS A 32 9.90 -4.99 -3.29
C LYS A 32 9.77 -3.58 -3.86
N VAL A 33 9.73 -2.58 -2.99
CA VAL A 33 9.70 -1.15 -3.33
C VAL A 33 10.84 -0.46 -2.58
N ASP A 34 11.89 -0.07 -3.31
CA ASP A 34 13.17 0.35 -2.71
C ASP A 34 13.66 -0.66 -1.65
N ASP A 35 13.63 -0.31 -0.37
CA ASP A 35 14.03 -1.16 0.75
C ASP A 35 12.84 -1.82 1.48
N LYS A 36 11.59 -1.45 1.17
CA LYS A 36 10.39 -2.07 1.75
C LYS A 36 10.02 -3.34 0.99
N LEU A 37 9.84 -4.42 1.74
CA LEU A 37 9.25 -5.66 1.24
C LEU A 37 7.74 -5.62 1.49
N ILE A 38 6.98 -6.13 0.53
CA ILE A 38 5.54 -6.37 0.65
C ILE A 38 5.35 -7.88 0.66
N THR A 39 4.74 -8.39 1.72
CA THR A 39 4.57 -9.82 1.96
C THR A 39 3.12 -10.28 1.80
N LEU A 40 2.88 -11.60 1.89
CA LEU A 40 1.55 -12.17 1.89
C LEU A 40 0.77 -11.77 3.16
N SER A 41 1.46 -11.61 4.29
CA SER A 41 0.83 -11.10 5.52
C SER A 41 0.34 -9.66 5.36
N ASP A 42 1.10 -8.78 4.70
CA ASP A 42 0.65 -7.41 4.40
C ASP A 42 -0.66 -7.42 3.59
N VAL A 43 -0.75 -8.31 2.58
CA VAL A 43 -1.95 -8.47 1.76
C VAL A 43 -3.13 -8.99 2.58
N ARG A 44 -2.90 -9.97 3.47
CA ARG A 44 -3.96 -10.51 4.34
C ARG A 44 -4.49 -9.44 5.29
N ALA A 45 -3.60 -8.66 5.90
CA ALA A 45 -3.95 -7.54 6.76
C ALA A 45 -4.76 -6.48 6.00
N GLU A 46 -4.33 -6.11 4.79
CA GLU A 46 -5.05 -5.15 3.94
C GLU A 46 -6.47 -5.63 3.62
N ARG A 47 -6.63 -6.90 3.20
CA ARG A 47 -7.95 -7.47 2.88
C ARG A 47 -8.87 -7.56 4.08
N ALA A 48 -8.32 -7.78 5.28
CA ALA A 48 -9.11 -7.80 6.50
C ALA A 48 -9.66 -6.41 6.83
N VAL A 49 -8.86 -5.36 6.66
CA VAL A 49 -9.32 -3.97 6.81
C VAL A 49 -10.40 -3.64 5.77
N LEU A 50 -10.23 -4.04 4.50
CA LEU A 50 -11.24 -3.80 3.46
C LEU A 50 -12.58 -4.49 3.79
N ARG A 51 -12.53 -5.74 4.25
CA ARG A 51 -13.73 -6.47 4.71
C ARG A 51 -14.40 -5.78 5.89
N TRP A 52 -13.61 -5.31 6.85
CA TRP A 52 -14.13 -4.52 7.96
C TRP A 52 -14.88 -3.28 7.46
N GLN A 53 -14.38 -2.61 6.42
CA GLN A 53 -15.00 -1.43 5.82
C GLN A 53 -16.23 -1.75 4.94
N GLY A 54 -16.69 -3.00 4.90
CA GLY A 54 -17.84 -3.42 4.10
C GLY A 54 -17.51 -3.80 2.66
N GLU A 55 -16.24 -3.87 2.27
CA GLU A 55 -15.82 -4.42 0.98
C GLU A 55 -15.74 -5.95 1.06
N GLU A 56 -16.91 -6.61 1.04
CA GLU A 56 -17.03 -8.07 1.18
C GLU A 56 -16.36 -8.83 0.02
N ASN A 57 -16.39 -8.26 -1.19
CA ASN A 57 -15.65 -8.75 -2.34
C ASN A 57 -14.20 -8.31 -2.21
N ALA A 58 -13.44 -9.10 -1.45
CA ALA A 58 -12.02 -8.81 -1.25
C ALA A 58 -11.31 -8.80 -2.61
N LEU A 59 -10.79 -7.63 -3.00
CA LEU A 59 -10.08 -7.39 -4.26
C LEU A 59 -9.13 -8.55 -4.59
N PRO A 60 -8.93 -8.87 -5.89
CA PRO A 60 -7.93 -9.82 -6.34
C PRO A 60 -6.59 -9.55 -5.66
N VAL A 61 -5.83 -10.59 -5.30
CA VAL A 61 -4.57 -10.38 -4.56
C VAL A 61 -3.62 -9.48 -5.35
N SER A 62 -3.64 -9.58 -6.68
CA SER A 62 -2.85 -8.73 -7.55
C SER A 62 -3.20 -7.23 -7.46
N GLU A 63 -4.45 -6.88 -7.17
CA GLU A 63 -4.89 -5.50 -6.96
C GLU A 63 -4.45 -4.97 -5.61
N VAL A 64 -4.63 -5.77 -4.56
CA VAL A 64 -4.17 -5.44 -3.21
C VAL A 64 -2.65 -5.20 -3.20
N VAL A 65 -1.88 -6.07 -3.85
CA VAL A 65 -0.43 -5.88 -4.01
C VAL A 65 -0.11 -4.61 -4.77
N ARG A 66 -0.83 -4.30 -5.86
CA ARG A 66 -0.62 -3.05 -6.61
C ARG A 66 -0.84 -1.82 -5.73
N ASP A 67 -1.87 -1.82 -4.89
CA ASP A 67 -2.17 -0.67 -4.03
C ASP A 67 -1.18 -0.53 -2.87
N LEU A 68 -0.74 -1.65 -2.28
CA LEU A 68 0.36 -1.67 -1.32
C LEU A 68 1.67 -1.12 -1.94
N VAL A 69 1.98 -1.52 -3.17
CA VAL A 69 3.14 -1.02 -3.94
C VAL A 69 3.03 0.48 -4.15
N LYS A 70 1.88 0.99 -4.62
CA LYS A 70 1.66 2.42 -4.82
C LYS A 70 1.85 3.20 -3.52
N ARG A 71 1.25 2.71 -2.42
CA ARG A 71 1.37 3.33 -1.09
C ARG A 71 2.82 3.37 -0.63
N ALA A 72 3.53 2.25 -0.69
CA ALA A 72 4.94 2.16 -0.30
C ALA A 72 5.82 3.11 -1.12
N LEU A 73 5.56 3.22 -2.42
CA LEU A 73 6.30 4.11 -3.32
C LEU A 73 6.09 5.58 -2.94
N ILE A 74 4.83 5.98 -2.68
CA ILE A 74 4.50 7.34 -2.25
C ILE A 74 5.14 7.66 -0.89
N VAL A 75 5.07 6.73 0.07
CA VAL A 75 5.70 6.88 1.39
C VAL A 75 7.21 7.07 1.28
N SER A 76 7.87 6.33 0.38
CA SER A 76 9.30 6.47 0.09
C SER A 76 9.63 7.88 -0.43
N GLU A 77 8.85 8.43 -1.36
CA GLU A 77 9.07 9.82 -1.82
C GLU A 77 8.76 10.87 -0.77
N ALA A 78 7.66 10.71 -0.02
CA ALA A 78 7.32 11.60 1.09
C ALA A 78 8.48 11.69 2.09
N SER A 79 9.09 10.54 2.40
CA SER A 79 10.23 10.44 3.31
C SER A 79 11.48 11.15 2.77
N LYS A 80 11.79 11.04 1.47
CA LYS A 80 12.90 11.79 0.83
C LYS A 80 12.70 13.30 0.89
N LEU A 81 11.45 13.74 0.79
CA LEU A 81 11.08 15.15 0.91
C LEU A 81 10.90 15.60 2.37
N ARG A 82 11.14 14.71 3.34
CA ARG A 82 10.95 14.96 4.79
C ARG A 82 9.52 15.39 5.15
N ILE A 83 8.54 14.95 4.36
CA ILE A 83 7.13 15.09 4.67
C ILE A 83 6.80 14.03 5.72
N ASN A 84 6.26 14.47 6.85
CA ASN A 84 5.90 13.61 7.98
C ASN A 84 4.42 13.79 8.32
N ALA A 85 3.74 12.71 8.69
CA ALA A 85 2.41 12.76 9.28
C ALA A 85 2.52 13.16 10.76
N THR A 86 1.64 14.04 11.20
CA THR A 86 1.48 14.42 12.60
C THR A 86 0.75 13.33 13.37
N GLU A 87 0.99 13.23 14.67
CA GLU A 87 0.33 12.22 15.51
C GLU A 87 -1.20 12.39 15.54
N ASP A 88 -1.71 13.60 15.35
CA ASP A 88 -3.16 13.84 15.27
C ASP A 88 -3.76 13.34 13.95
N GLU A 89 -3.05 13.48 12.82
CA GLU A 89 -3.47 12.87 11.54
C GLU A 89 -3.48 11.35 11.63
N VAL A 90 -2.45 10.75 12.23
CA VAL A 90 -2.40 9.28 12.44
C VAL A 90 -3.53 8.82 13.34
N ARG A 91 -3.81 9.53 14.43
CA ARG A 91 -4.92 9.23 15.34
C ARG A 91 -6.28 9.36 14.64
N GLY A 92 -6.45 10.38 13.81
CA GLY A 92 -7.64 10.57 13.00
C GLY A 92 -7.87 9.39 12.04
N GLU A 93 -6.82 8.99 11.32
CA GLU A 93 -6.87 7.84 10.42
C GLU A 93 -7.19 6.54 11.16
N LEU A 94 -6.58 6.31 12.32
CA LEU A 94 -6.90 5.15 13.18
C LEU A 94 -8.37 5.10 13.57
N ALA A 95 -8.95 6.25 13.92
CA ALA A 95 -10.36 6.34 14.27
C ALA A 95 -11.26 6.03 13.07
N VAL A 96 -10.87 6.46 11.86
CA VAL A 96 -11.58 6.12 10.61
C VAL A 96 -11.51 4.63 10.33
N LEU A 97 -10.31 4.03 10.37
CA LEU A 97 -10.11 2.60 10.13
C LEU A 97 -10.93 1.75 11.11
N ALA A 98 -10.85 2.06 12.41
CA ALA A 98 -11.54 1.29 13.43
C ALA A 98 -13.07 1.51 13.43
N GLY A 99 -13.53 2.71 13.06
CA GLY A 99 -14.95 3.07 13.10
C GLY A 99 -15.77 2.69 11.86
N ALA A 100 -15.12 2.33 10.76
CA ALA A 100 -15.80 2.13 9.47
C ALA A 100 -16.74 0.90 9.43
N GLY A 101 -16.41 -0.17 10.16
CA GLY A 101 -17.13 -1.44 10.14
C GLY A 101 -18.03 -1.73 11.34
N GLY A 102 -18.02 -0.85 12.35
CA GLY A 102 -18.75 -1.09 13.60
C GLY A 102 -18.04 -0.50 14.82
N PRO A 103 -18.37 -0.99 16.04
CA PRO A 103 -17.72 -0.55 17.27
C PRO A 103 -16.19 -0.71 17.21
N PRO A 104 -15.40 0.33 17.54
CA PRO A 104 -13.93 0.27 17.47
C PRO A 104 -13.28 -0.85 18.29
N SER A 105 -13.94 -1.34 19.35
CA SER A 105 -13.44 -2.47 20.14
C SER A 105 -13.40 -3.79 19.35
N LEU A 106 -14.40 -4.02 18.49
CA LEU A 106 -14.48 -5.23 17.68
C LEU A 106 -13.43 -5.21 16.57
N PHE A 107 -13.10 -4.04 16.02
CA PHE A 107 -12.02 -3.91 15.05
C PHE A 107 -10.69 -4.49 15.58
N TRP A 108 -10.31 -4.14 16.81
CA TRP A 108 -9.06 -4.62 17.40
C TRP A 108 -9.08 -6.12 17.69
N GLU A 109 -10.24 -6.66 18.06
CA GLU A 109 -10.44 -8.09 18.24
C GLU A 109 -10.29 -8.85 16.91
N GLU A 110 -10.94 -8.37 15.84
CA GLU A 110 -10.84 -8.94 14.51
C GLU A 110 -9.42 -8.92 13.96
N MET A 111 -8.70 -7.79 14.11
CA MET A 111 -7.30 -7.69 13.70
C MET A 111 -6.41 -8.65 14.51
N ALA A 112 -6.61 -8.75 15.82
CA ALA A 112 -5.84 -9.66 16.66
C ALA A 112 -6.08 -11.14 16.31
N ASN A 113 -7.33 -11.52 15.97
CA ASN A 113 -7.71 -12.88 15.58
C ASN A 113 -7.01 -13.37 14.31
N ILE A 114 -6.60 -12.45 13.43
CA ILE A 114 -5.84 -12.77 12.22
C ILE A 114 -4.33 -12.53 12.37
N GLY A 115 -3.86 -12.25 13.59
CA GLY A 115 -2.46 -12.02 13.91
C GLY A 115 -1.93 -10.62 13.58
N VAL A 116 -2.80 -9.66 13.25
CA VAL A 116 -2.43 -8.26 13.01
C VAL A 116 -2.36 -7.53 14.35
N THR A 117 -1.18 -7.03 14.65
CA THR A 117 -0.89 -6.28 15.86
C THR A 117 -1.36 -4.83 15.75
N ARG A 118 -1.60 -4.21 16.91
CA ARG A 118 -1.92 -2.78 16.97
C ARG A 118 -0.83 -1.91 16.32
N ALA A 119 0.43 -2.27 16.50
CA ALA A 119 1.56 -1.54 15.92
C ALA A 119 1.52 -1.55 14.38
N GLU A 120 1.13 -2.67 13.77
CA GLU A 120 0.99 -2.78 12.30
C GLU A 120 -0.18 -1.92 11.79
N VAL A 121 -1.30 -1.85 12.52
CA VAL A 121 -2.40 -0.95 12.17
C VAL A 121 -1.99 0.52 12.32
N GLU A 122 -1.21 0.85 13.35
CA GLU A 122 -0.66 2.20 13.54
C GLU A 122 0.35 2.57 12.43
N GLU A 123 1.21 1.64 12.00
CA GLU A 123 2.10 1.83 10.85
C GLU A 123 1.29 2.06 9.57
N ARG A 124 0.23 1.27 9.35
CA ARG A 124 -0.71 1.45 8.24
C ARG A 124 -1.33 2.84 8.26
N ALA A 125 -1.90 3.27 9.37
CA ALA A 125 -2.53 4.58 9.51
C ALA A 125 -1.52 5.70 9.20
N ARG A 126 -0.30 5.58 9.73
CA ARG A 126 0.78 6.53 9.44
C ARG A 126 1.13 6.57 7.96
N ALA A 127 1.21 5.42 7.29
CA ALA A 127 1.45 5.36 5.86
C ALA A 127 0.34 6.05 5.06
N VAL A 128 -0.93 5.82 5.41
CA VAL A 128 -2.07 6.48 4.75
C VAL A 128 -2.04 8.00 4.98
N SER A 129 -1.80 8.47 6.20
CA SER A 129 -1.66 9.90 6.49
C SER A 129 -0.49 10.54 5.73
N LEU A 130 0.64 9.86 5.61
CA LEU A 130 1.78 10.31 4.80
C LEU A 130 1.44 10.43 3.32
N VAL A 131 0.72 9.45 2.77
CA VAL A 131 0.21 9.51 1.40
C VAL A 131 -0.68 10.73 1.23
N ALA A 132 -1.68 10.92 2.10
CA ALA A 132 -2.59 12.05 2.01
C ALA A 132 -1.83 13.40 2.00
N ARG A 133 -0.86 13.57 2.90
CA ARG A 133 -0.02 14.78 2.93
C ARG A 133 0.83 14.97 1.68
N TYR A 134 1.46 13.92 1.19
CA TYR A 134 2.28 13.99 -0.02
C TYR A 134 1.43 14.37 -1.24
N LEU A 135 0.25 13.76 -1.38
CA LEU A 135 -0.66 14.05 -2.48
C LEU A 135 -1.21 15.49 -2.39
N ALA A 136 -1.53 15.97 -1.19
CA ALA A 136 -1.90 17.38 -0.97
C ALA A 136 -0.76 18.34 -1.36
N PHE A 137 0.47 18.06 -0.91
CA PHE A 137 1.66 18.84 -1.28
C PHE A 137 1.88 18.88 -2.80
N ARG A 138 1.74 17.73 -3.49
CA ARG A 138 1.89 17.65 -4.95
C ARG A 138 0.79 18.44 -5.67
N ARG A 139 -0.45 18.38 -5.18
CA ARG A 139 -1.57 19.16 -5.71
C ARG A 139 -1.33 20.66 -5.58
N GLU A 140 -0.93 21.12 -4.39
CA GLU A 140 -0.62 22.54 -4.13
C GLU A 140 0.55 23.06 -4.97
N THR A 141 1.51 22.19 -5.30
CA THR A 141 2.68 22.54 -6.13
C THR A 141 2.48 22.33 -7.63
N THR A 142 1.31 21.83 -8.05
CA THR A 142 0.98 21.63 -9.48
C THR A 142 0.78 22.99 -10.15
N TYR A 143 1.67 23.34 -11.08
CA TYR A 143 1.61 24.62 -11.78
C TYR A 143 0.62 24.58 -12.96
N VAL A 144 -0.35 25.50 -12.93
CA VAL A 144 -1.31 25.71 -14.02
C VAL A 144 -1.11 27.09 -14.62
N SER A 145 -0.61 27.13 -15.86
CA SER A 145 -0.37 28.37 -16.59
C SER A 145 -1.65 29.00 -17.12
N GLU A 146 -1.65 30.32 -17.33
CA GLU A 146 -2.79 31.02 -17.96
C GLU A 146 -3.08 30.54 -19.39
N SER A 147 -2.05 30.09 -20.12
CA SER A 147 -2.23 29.46 -21.44
C SER A 147 -3.00 28.15 -21.34
N ASP A 148 -2.72 27.34 -20.31
CA ASP A 148 -3.42 26.05 -20.15
C ASP A 148 -4.88 26.27 -19.77
N VAL A 149 -5.17 27.26 -18.89
CA VAL A 149 -6.53 27.64 -18.51
C VAL A 149 -7.33 28.09 -19.74
N ARG A 150 -6.75 28.96 -20.58
CA ARG A 150 -7.39 29.41 -21.83
C ARG A 150 -7.66 28.25 -22.77
N LYS A 151 -6.68 27.37 -22.96
CA LYS A 151 -6.82 26.19 -23.83
C LYS A 151 -7.92 25.26 -23.33
N TYR A 152 -7.88 24.90 -22.05
CA TYR A 152 -8.89 24.03 -21.45
C TYR A 152 -10.30 24.61 -21.59
N TYR A 153 -10.47 25.90 -21.29
CA TYR A 153 -11.76 26.57 -21.48
C TYR A 153 -12.21 26.54 -22.94
N SER A 154 -11.33 26.82 -23.91
CA SER A 154 -11.67 26.73 -25.33
C SER A 154 -12.10 25.33 -25.76
N ASP A 155 -11.43 24.29 -25.24
CA ASP A 155 -11.74 22.89 -25.55
C ASP A 155 -13.05 22.41 -24.88
N LYS A 156 -13.45 23.04 -23.75
CA LYS A 156 -14.55 22.59 -22.88
C LYS A 156 -15.67 23.62 -22.68
N ALA A 157 -15.68 24.73 -23.43
CA ALA A 157 -16.59 25.86 -23.20
C ALA A 157 -18.08 25.47 -23.19
N VAL A 158 -18.47 24.50 -24.02
CA VAL A 158 -19.85 23.98 -24.10
C VAL A 158 -20.23 23.24 -22.80
N GLU A 159 -19.31 22.48 -22.21
CA GLU A 159 -19.51 21.74 -20.95
C GLU A 159 -19.58 22.68 -19.73
N LEU A 160 -19.04 23.90 -19.85
CA LEU A 160 -19.04 24.93 -18.81
C LEU A 160 -20.31 25.81 -18.81
N GLY A 161 -21.33 25.43 -19.59
CA GLY A 161 -22.65 26.08 -19.56
C GLY A 161 -22.67 27.49 -20.15
N GLY A 162 -21.71 27.83 -21.01
CA GLY A 162 -21.67 29.13 -21.71
C GLY A 162 -21.26 30.32 -20.82
N LYS A 163 -20.84 30.09 -19.58
CA LYS A 163 -20.22 31.11 -18.72
C LYS A 163 -18.91 31.60 -19.34
N SER A 164 -18.58 32.87 -19.19
CA SER A 164 -17.33 33.42 -19.70
C SER A 164 -16.11 32.88 -18.93
N LEU A 165 -14.95 32.87 -19.59
CA LEU A 165 -13.71 32.45 -18.94
C LEU A 165 -13.42 33.20 -17.64
N ALA A 166 -13.77 34.49 -17.55
CA ALA A 166 -13.57 35.28 -16.34
C ALA A 166 -14.37 34.75 -15.14
N GLU A 167 -15.57 34.22 -15.38
CA GLU A 167 -16.48 33.71 -14.35
C GLU A 167 -16.08 32.33 -13.84
N VAL A 168 -15.51 31.49 -14.72
CA VAL A 168 -15.13 30.11 -14.40
C VAL A 168 -13.63 29.90 -14.27
N ARG A 169 -12.83 30.98 -14.29
CA ARG A 169 -11.36 30.87 -14.36
C ARG A 169 -10.79 30.02 -13.23
N ASP A 170 -11.22 30.27 -12.01
CA ASP A 170 -10.66 29.63 -10.83
C ASP A 170 -11.13 28.17 -10.73
N GLU A 171 -12.39 27.90 -11.08
CA GLU A 171 -12.97 26.55 -11.21
C GLU A 171 -12.25 25.73 -12.30
N VAL A 172 -12.00 26.33 -13.46
CA VAL A 172 -11.23 25.72 -14.55
C VAL A 172 -9.81 25.43 -14.11
N ARG A 173 -9.16 26.38 -13.43
CA ARG A 173 -7.80 26.21 -12.92
C ARG A 173 -7.74 25.05 -11.92
N GLU A 174 -8.69 24.95 -11.00
CA GLU A 174 -8.77 23.88 -10.02
C GLU A 174 -8.98 22.51 -10.69
N ARG A 175 -9.94 22.40 -11.60
CA ARG A 175 -10.17 21.16 -12.37
C ARG A 175 -8.94 20.75 -13.16
N LEU A 176 -8.32 21.70 -13.85
CA LEU A 176 -7.13 21.45 -14.65
C LEU A 176 -5.93 21.06 -13.78
N ALA A 177 -5.80 21.64 -12.58
CA ALA A 177 -4.80 21.21 -11.61
C ALA A 177 -5.03 19.75 -11.21
N GLU A 178 -6.28 19.36 -10.94
CA GLU A 178 -6.64 17.98 -10.58
C GLU A 178 -6.34 16.98 -11.69
N GLU A 179 -6.71 17.32 -12.93
CA GLU A 179 -6.47 16.48 -14.10
C GLU A 179 -4.97 16.31 -14.37
N LYS A 180 -4.21 17.41 -14.37
CA LYS A 180 -2.75 17.36 -14.54
C LYS A 180 -2.10 16.54 -13.45
N TYR A 181 -2.47 16.78 -12.20
CA TYR A 181 -1.96 16.02 -11.05
C TYR A 181 -2.23 14.51 -11.21
N SER A 182 -3.45 14.14 -11.63
CA SER A 182 -3.83 12.73 -11.82
C SER A 182 -3.00 12.04 -12.91
N VAL A 183 -2.76 12.74 -14.04
CA VAL A 183 -1.91 12.24 -15.12
C VAL A 183 -0.46 12.13 -14.67
N GLU A 184 0.09 13.18 -14.05
CA GLU A 184 1.47 13.19 -13.56
C GLU A 184 1.73 12.09 -12.52
N LEU A 185 0.77 11.84 -11.62
CA LEU A 185 0.87 10.78 -10.61
C LEU A 185 0.94 9.40 -11.27
N LYS A 186 0.08 9.14 -12.26
CA LYS A 186 0.06 7.88 -13.01
C LYS A 186 1.38 7.67 -13.74
N ASP A 187 1.81 8.66 -14.53
CA ASP A 187 3.04 8.58 -15.31
C ASP A 187 4.26 8.40 -14.41
N TRP A 188 4.29 9.09 -13.27
CA TRP A 188 5.34 8.95 -12.27
C TRP A 188 5.42 7.52 -11.70
N ILE A 189 4.29 6.92 -11.32
CA ILE A 189 4.24 5.52 -10.83
C ILE A 189 4.77 4.57 -11.91
N GLU A 190 4.32 4.71 -13.16
CA GLU A 190 4.77 3.87 -14.28
C GLU A 190 6.28 4.01 -14.51
N ASP A 191 6.83 5.23 -14.42
CA ASP A 191 8.26 5.48 -14.53
C ASP A 191 9.06 4.82 -13.38
N GLN A 192 8.53 4.83 -12.14
CA GLN A 192 9.21 4.16 -11.02
C GLN A 192 9.27 2.63 -11.21
N VAL A 193 8.23 2.03 -11.80
CA VAL A 193 8.23 0.62 -12.19
C VAL A 193 9.28 0.36 -13.28
N LYS A 194 9.32 1.18 -14.33
CA LYS A 194 10.31 1.05 -15.42
C LYS A 194 11.75 1.16 -14.94
N ARG A 195 12.02 2.01 -13.94
CA ARG A 195 13.35 2.19 -13.33
C ARG A 195 13.77 1.06 -12.41
N GLY A 196 12.91 0.05 -12.20
CA GLY A 196 13.21 -1.12 -11.38
C GLY A 196 13.19 -0.86 -9.87
N ARG A 197 12.69 0.31 -9.43
CA ARG A 197 12.47 0.61 -8.00
C ARG A 197 11.35 -0.23 -7.41
N VAL A 198 10.43 -0.68 -8.26
CA VAL A 198 9.39 -1.64 -7.94
C VAL A 198 9.71 -2.95 -8.64
N ARG A 199 9.73 -4.05 -7.88
CA ARG A 199 9.79 -5.41 -8.42
C ARG A 199 8.67 -6.23 -7.82
N ILE A 200 7.68 -6.57 -8.64
CA ILE A 200 6.61 -7.50 -8.26
C ILE A 200 7.11 -8.92 -8.54
N MET A 201 7.03 -9.80 -7.55
CA MET A 201 7.39 -11.20 -7.64
C MET A 201 6.14 -12.02 -7.96
N SER A 202 6.21 -12.87 -8.98
CA SER A 202 5.16 -13.87 -9.21
C SER A 202 5.41 -15.04 -8.28
N LEU A 203 4.52 -15.27 -7.31
CA LEU A 203 4.52 -16.52 -6.55
C LEU A 203 3.74 -17.58 -7.34
N PRO A 204 4.32 -18.78 -7.60
CA PRO A 204 3.58 -19.90 -8.15
C PRO A 204 2.43 -20.29 -7.22
N GLY A 205 1.19 -20.34 -7.73
CA GLY A 205 0.02 -20.80 -6.97
C GLY A 205 -0.88 -19.71 -6.36
N LEU A 206 -0.57 -18.43 -6.56
CA LEU A 206 -1.53 -17.33 -6.33
C LEU A 206 -2.40 -17.15 -7.58
N THR A 207 -3.34 -18.07 -7.77
CA THR A 207 -4.54 -17.82 -8.59
C THR A 207 -5.66 -17.40 -7.66
N ASP A 208 -6.42 -16.38 -8.06
CA ASP A 208 -7.59 -15.87 -7.33
C ASP A 208 -8.59 -16.97 -6.93
#